data_AF-A0A849RKW7-F1
#
_entry.id   AF-A0A849RKW7-F1
#
_cell.length_a   1.000
_cell.length_b   1.000
_cell.length_c   1.000
_cell.angle_alpha   90.00
_cell.angle_beta   90.00
_cell.angle_gamma   90.00
#
_symmetry.space_group_name_H-M   'P 1'
#
loop_
_entity.id
_entity.type
_entity.pdbx_description
1 polymer ?
#
loop_
_entity_poly.entity_id
_entity_poly.type
_entity_poly.pdbx_seq_one_letter_code
_entity_poly.pdbx_strand_id
1 'polypeptide(L)'
;MVQRKSSSNVPLSFLNRLKEVRTARGLSQGELAARADITRQAISSIEANRYLPTTVVALQLARVLNTSVEDLFSLQSAGEVIEARLIDVPGPASSAGPLPRVKVVKVNGRYLARPVTGLGEVLSYTVAADGFLESQEASRRGRSDTPVVQVRLSRDRQAIEQEIAVAGCDPAIFLAGEHLRRRKDQTSVVGWTMGSTAALQALQRGEVHVAGIHLTDDSTGESNLPFLRRHLKASAYEVITFATWEEGLVVRPGNPKQIRSVADLVRDDVTVINREEGAGARLLLDQRLRAAGFVGSQVKGYDRTAASHLHVARLVSEGRA
;
A
#
# COMPACT_ATOMS: atom_id res chain seq x y z
N MET A 1 5.19 41.38 10.27
CA MET A 1 6.40 40.69 9.76
C MET A 1 6.54 39.38 10.50
N VAL A 2 5.94 38.31 9.97
CA VAL A 2 5.85 37.00 10.64
C VAL A 2 7.15 36.25 10.43
N GLN A 3 7.95 36.12 11.49
CA GLN A 3 9.08 35.20 11.53
C GLN A 3 8.55 33.76 11.53
N ARG A 4 8.80 33.01 10.45
CA ARG A 4 8.62 31.56 10.40
C ARG A 4 9.62 30.92 11.37
N LYS A 5 9.11 30.35 12.47
CA LYS A 5 9.88 29.53 13.41
C LYS A 5 10.01 28.10 12.90
N SER A 6 11.26 27.65 12.82
CA SER A 6 11.79 26.29 12.92
C SER A 6 11.15 25.21 12.03
N SER A 7 11.67 25.07 10.81
CA SER A 7 11.72 23.78 10.12
C SER A 7 12.63 22.82 10.90
N SER A 8 12.13 21.61 11.16
CA SER A 8 12.87 20.47 11.68
C SER A 8 14.13 20.23 10.83
N ASN A 9 15.30 20.60 11.35
CA ASN A 9 16.57 20.41 10.65
C ASN A 9 17.00 18.96 10.87
N VAL A 10 16.40 18.04 10.12
CA VAL A 10 16.84 16.65 10.05
C VAL A 10 18.22 16.68 9.38
N PRO A 11 19.28 16.13 10.00
CA PRO A 11 20.59 16.12 9.38
C PRO A 11 20.54 15.23 8.13
N LEU A 12 20.52 15.85 6.96
CA LEU A 12 20.67 15.17 5.68
C LEU A 12 22.05 14.51 5.67
N SER A 13 22.11 13.18 5.69
CA SER A 13 23.37 12.44 5.61
C SER A 13 23.79 12.35 4.15
N PHE A 14 24.97 12.82 3.78
CA PHE A 14 25.47 12.68 2.41
C PHE A 14 26.07 11.28 2.22
N LEU A 15 25.45 10.47 1.36
CA LEU A 15 25.95 9.16 0.96
C LEU A 15 26.76 9.28 -0.33
N ASN A 16 27.96 8.72 -0.31
CA ASN A 16 28.90 8.72 -1.44
C ASN A 16 29.30 7.28 -1.79
N ARG A 17 28.89 6.84 -2.97
CA ARG A 17 29.14 5.50 -3.51
C ARG A 17 30.17 5.50 -4.64
N LEU A 18 30.87 6.61 -4.87
CA LEU A 18 31.83 6.74 -5.97
C LEU A 18 32.88 5.62 -5.95
N LYS A 19 33.45 5.34 -4.77
CA LYS A 19 34.46 4.29 -4.60
C LYS A 19 33.91 2.93 -4.99
N GLU A 20 32.75 2.57 -4.45
CA GLU A 20 32.06 1.30 -4.68
C GLU A 20 31.80 1.08 -6.17
N VAL A 21 31.14 2.05 -6.81
CA VAL A 21 30.76 2.00 -8.23
C VAL A 21 31.99 2.00 -9.14
N ARG A 22 33.05 2.75 -8.79
CA ARG A 22 34.33 2.72 -9.51
C ARG A 22 34.98 1.34 -9.45
N THR A 23 35.10 0.75 -8.25
CA THR A 23 35.69 -0.59 -8.10
C THR A 23 34.87 -1.68 -8.77
N ALA A 24 33.54 -1.58 -8.77
CA ALA A 24 32.67 -2.51 -9.49
C ALA A 24 32.90 -2.49 -11.01
N ARG A 25 33.39 -1.35 -11.55
CA ARG A 25 33.80 -1.23 -12.96
C ARG A 25 35.27 -1.52 -13.22
N GLY A 26 36.01 -2.01 -12.21
CA GLY A 26 37.42 -2.37 -12.34
C GLY A 26 38.36 -1.18 -12.57
N LEU A 27 37.90 0.05 -12.33
CA LEU A 27 38.72 1.25 -12.56
C LEU A 27 39.55 1.60 -11.33
N SER A 28 40.81 1.94 -11.52
CA SER A 28 41.61 2.64 -10.52
C SER A 28 41.18 4.11 -10.40
N GLN A 29 41.56 4.78 -9.30
CA GLN A 29 41.31 6.22 -9.13
C GLN A 29 41.97 7.04 -10.25
N GLY A 30 43.14 6.62 -10.74
CA GLY A 30 43.87 7.29 -11.82
C GLY A 30 43.16 7.16 -13.16
N GLU A 31 42.61 5.99 -13.48
CA GLU A 31 41.86 5.78 -14.73
C GLU A 31 40.54 6.54 -14.72
N LEU A 32 39.81 6.56 -13.60
CA LEU A 32 38.60 7.36 -13.49
C LEU A 32 38.90 8.86 -13.62
N ALA A 33 39.96 9.32 -12.96
CA ALA A 33 40.43 10.71 -13.05
C ALA A 33 40.74 11.12 -14.50
N ALA A 34 41.52 10.31 -15.22
CA ALA A 34 41.86 10.57 -16.62
C ALA A 34 40.63 10.58 -17.55
N ARG A 35 39.67 9.68 -17.33
CA ARG A 35 38.44 9.62 -18.14
C ARG A 35 37.45 10.74 -17.82
N ALA A 36 37.42 11.22 -16.58
CA ALA A 36 36.52 12.28 -16.12
C ALA A 36 37.14 13.69 -16.27
N ASP A 37 38.35 13.80 -16.81
CA ASP A 37 39.11 15.04 -16.97
C ASP A 37 39.31 15.81 -15.65
N ILE A 38 39.67 15.08 -14.59
CA ILE A 38 39.98 15.65 -13.28
C ILE A 38 41.22 14.98 -12.68
N THR A 39 41.76 15.55 -11.59
CA THR A 39 42.96 15.00 -10.96
C THR A 39 42.67 13.75 -10.14
N ARG A 40 43.65 12.84 -10.01
CA ARG A 40 43.56 11.69 -9.09
C ARG A 40 43.33 12.13 -7.65
N GLN A 41 43.94 13.25 -7.24
CA GLN A 41 43.71 13.86 -5.93
C GLN A 41 42.24 14.27 -5.74
N ALA A 42 41.58 14.82 -6.77
CA ALA A 42 40.17 15.15 -6.71
C ALA A 42 39.31 13.89 -6.48
N ILE A 43 39.54 12.81 -7.24
CA ILE A 43 38.86 11.52 -7.00
C ILE A 43 39.08 11.04 -5.57
N SER A 44 40.33 11.02 -5.09
CA SER A 44 40.63 10.56 -3.73
C SER A 44 39.98 11.42 -2.65
N SER A 45 39.86 12.73 -2.86
CA SER A 45 39.22 13.65 -1.91
C SER A 45 37.70 13.52 -1.92
N ILE A 46 37.11 13.31 -3.10
CA ILE A 46 35.69 13.02 -3.25
C ILE A 46 35.37 11.70 -2.57
N GLU A 47 36.08 10.60 -2.87
CA GLU A 47 35.83 9.29 -2.24
C GLU A 47 35.97 9.30 -0.71
N ALA A 48 36.80 10.19 -0.17
CA ALA A 48 37.00 10.35 1.26
C ALA A 48 36.03 11.36 1.92
N ASN A 49 35.05 11.89 1.18
CA ASN A 49 34.13 12.94 1.63
C ASN A 49 34.81 14.21 2.18
N ARG A 50 36.07 14.47 1.79
CA ARG A 50 36.79 15.70 2.15
C ARG A 50 36.43 16.87 1.25
N TYR A 51 35.87 16.58 0.07
CA TYR A 51 35.45 17.55 -0.92
C TYR A 51 34.17 17.07 -1.58
N LEU A 52 33.13 17.90 -1.55
CA LEU A 52 31.90 17.65 -2.30
C LEU A 52 32.13 18.08 -3.75
N PRO A 53 31.88 17.19 -4.73
CA PRO A 53 32.08 17.53 -6.13
C PRO A 53 31.12 18.65 -6.56
N THR A 54 31.59 19.52 -7.45
CA THR A 54 30.69 20.45 -8.14
C THR A 54 29.74 19.66 -9.05
N THR A 55 28.61 20.27 -9.44
CA THR A 55 27.65 19.64 -10.35
C THR A 55 28.31 19.16 -11.66
N VAL A 56 29.27 19.92 -12.19
CA VAL A 56 30.02 19.55 -13.40
C VAL A 56 30.81 18.25 -13.18
N VAL A 57 31.58 18.18 -12.08
CA VAL A 57 32.37 16.99 -11.74
C VAL A 57 31.48 15.78 -11.49
N ALA A 58 30.37 15.97 -10.77
CA ALA A 58 29.41 14.90 -10.51
C ALA A 58 28.82 14.31 -11.81
N LEU A 59 28.44 15.18 -12.77
CA LEU A 59 27.94 14.77 -14.08
C LEU A 59 29.01 14.07 -14.94
N GLN A 60 30.25 14.56 -14.92
CA GLN A 60 31.38 13.90 -15.62
C GLN A 60 31.61 12.49 -15.08
N LEU A 61 31.62 12.32 -13.76
CA LEU A 61 31.79 11.02 -13.11
C LEU A 61 30.65 10.07 -13.46
N ALA A 62 29.41 10.52 -13.37
CA ALA A 62 28.21 9.75 -13.70
C ALA A 62 28.26 9.26 -15.16
N ARG A 63 28.68 10.12 -16.10
CA ARG A 63 28.83 9.78 -17.51
C ARG A 63 29.91 8.73 -17.76
N VAL A 64 31.10 8.90 -17.19
CA VAL A 64 32.20 7.92 -17.33
C VAL A 64 31.84 6.57 -16.72
N LEU A 65 31.13 6.62 -15.60
CA LEU A 65 30.62 5.45 -14.90
C LEU A 65 29.22 5.05 -15.41
N ASN A 66 28.75 5.47 -16.59
CA ASN A 66 27.47 5.05 -17.17
C ASN A 66 26.34 4.81 -16.14
N THR A 67 26.09 5.80 -15.28
CA THR A 67 25.13 5.75 -14.15
C THR A 67 24.56 7.15 -13.94
N SER A 68 23.55 7.32 -13.09
CA SER A 68 23.03 8.64 -12.72
C SER A 68 23.88 9.30 -11.63
N VAL A 69 23.77 10.62 -11.46
CA VAL A 69 24.47 11.33 -10.36
C VAL A 69 23.98 10.83 -9.01
N GLU A 70 22.69 10.52 -8.92
CA GLU A 70 21.98 10.03 -7.75
C GLU A 70 22.45 8.63 -7.33
N ASP A 71 22.93 7.81 -8.26
CA ASP A 71 23.55 6.52 -7.94
C ASP A 71 24.93 6.67 -7.26
N LEU A 72 25.63 7.77 -7.55
CA LEU A 72 26.95 8.08 -6.99
C LEU A 72 26.87 8.89 -5.70
N PHE A 73 25.98 9.87 -5.66
CA PHE A 73 25.86 10.86 -4.59
C PHE A 73 24.38 11.08 -4.28
N SER A 74 23.98 10.73 -3.06
CA SER A 74 22.59 10.88 -2.64
C SER A 74 22.51 11.44 -1.22
N LEU A 75 21.47 12.22 -0.95
CA LEU A 75 21.16 12.60 0.42
C LEU A 75 20.33 11.46 1.04
N GLN A 76 20.88 10.79 2.04
CA GLN A 76 20.16 9.84 2.86
C GLN A 76 19.27 10.59 3.85
N SER A 77 17.97 10.47 3.62
CA SER A 77 16.91 10.74 4.60
C SER A 77 16.47 9.47 5.33
N ALA A 78 17.04 8.31 4.97
CA ALA A 78 16.71 7.02 5.57
C ALA A 78 17.25 6.92 7.01
N GLY A 79 16.44 6.37 7.90
CA GLY A 79 16.68 6.33 9.33
C GLY A 79 15.99 7.45 10.11
N GLU A 80 15.33 8.39 9.43
CA GLU A 80 14.49 9.37 10.11
C GLU A 80 13.39 8.67 10.91
N VAL A 81 13.21 9.10 12.15
CA VAL A 81 12.13 8.63 13.01
C VAL A 81 10.98 9.62 12.94
N ILE A 82 9.79 9.11 12.63
CA ILE A 82 8.57 9.91 12.58
C ILE A 82 7.52 9.35 13.55
N GLU A 83 6.66 10.24 14.03
CA GLU A 83 5.46 9.86 14.77
C GLU A 83 4.33 9.55 13.77
N ALA A 84 3.70 8.38 13.89
CA ALA A 84 2.58 7.97 13.06
C ALA A 84 1.47 7.29 13.90
N ARG A 85 0.24 7.37 13.41
CA ARG A 85 -0.88 6.60 13.99
C ARG A 85 -0.91 5.21 13.40
N LEU A 86 -0.95 4.19 14.25
CA LEU A 86 -0.97 2.80 13.82
C LEU A 86 -2.42 2.38 13.48
N ILE A 87 -2.64 2.07 12.21
CA ILE A 87 -3.91 1.54 11.67
C ILE A 87 -3.81 0.03 11.61
N ASP A 88 -4.90 -0.64 12.01
CA ASP A 88 -5.00 -2.09 12.15
C ASP A 88 -3.90 -2.63 13.07
N VAL A 89 -4.19 -2.61 14.37
CA VAL A 89 -3.30 -3.13 15.39
C VAL A 89 -2.96 -4.58 15.01
N PRO A 90 -1.68 -4.94 14.82
CA PRO A 90 -1.34 -6.32 14.58
C PRO A 90 -1.91 -7.14 15.74
N GLY A 91 -2.62 -8.22 15.43
CA GLY A 91 -3.08 -9.19 16.45
C GLY A 91 -1.93 -9.57 17.39
N PRO A 92 -2.21 -10.10 18.59
CA PRO A 92 -1.29 -10.14 19.72
C PRO A 92 0.13 -10.51 19.27
N ALA A 93 0.97 -9.49 19.17
CA ALA A 93 2.33 -9.67 18.73
C ALA A 93 3.06 -10.42 19.84
N SER A 94 3.63 -11.57 19.49
CA SER A 94 4.67 -12.18 20.31
C SER A 94 5.72 -11.11 20.62
N SER A 95 5.94 -10.85 21.91
CA SER A 95 6.93 -9.89 22.41
C SER A 95 8.37 -10.24 22.04
N ALA A 96 8.61 -11.38 21.39
CA ALA A 96 9.91 -11.88 20.97
C ALA A 96 10.17 -11.79 19.46
N GLY A 97 9.24 -11.22 18.67
CA GLY A 97 9.35 -11.14 17.20
C GLY A 97 10.10 -9.89 16.68
N PRO A 98 10.59 -9.94 15.42
CA PRO A 98 11.17 -8.77 14.76
C PRO A 98 10.15 -7.62 14.68
N LEU A 99 10.64 -6.39 14.75
CA LEU A 99 9.81 -5.19 14.73
C LEU A 99 8.94 -5.16 13.45
N PRO A 100 7.62 -4.90 13.56
CA PRO A 100 6.74 -4.94 12.42
C PRO A 100 7.18 -3.98 11.29
N ARG A 101 7.24 -4.54 10.08
CA ARG A 101 7.37 -3.77 8.84
C ARG A 101 6.08 -3.01 8.58
N VAL A 102 6.20 -1.73 8.23
CA VAL A 102 5.03 -0.88 7.97
C VAL A 102 5.11 -0.18 6.62
N LYS A 103 3.95 0.04 6.01
CA LYS A 103 3.75 1.10 5.02
C LYS A 103 3.35 2.38 5.74
N VAL A 104 3.80 3.52 5.24
CA VAL A 104 3.52 4.83 5.82
C VAL A 104 2.89 5.70 4.75
N VAL A 105 1.83 6.43 5.09
CA VAL A 105 1.26 7.47 4.23
C VAL A 105 0.95 8.72 5.06
N LYS A 106 0.98 9.89 4.43
CA LYS A 106 0.51 11.14 5.03
C LYS A 106 -0.87 11.49 4.46
N VAL A 107 -1.90 11.46 5.29
CA VAL A 107 -3.28 11.82 4.91
C VAL A 107 -3.76 12.95 5.81
N ASN A 108 -4.34 14.01 5.24
CA ASN A 108 -4.83 15.18 5.98
C ASN A 108 -3.80 15.75 6.98
N GLY A 109 -2.52 15.77 6.58
CA GLY A 109 -1.42 16.30 7.39
C GLY A 109 -0.94 15.37 8.53
N ARG A 110 -1.41 14.13 8.61
CA ARG A 110 -1.04 13.16 9.64
C ARG A 110 -0.40 11.93 9.02
N TYR A 111 0.67 11.41 9.62
CA TYR A 111 1.24 10.13 9.22
C TYR A 111 0.44 8.97 9.80
N LEU A 112 0.17 8.00 8.96
CA LEU A 112 -0.53 6.76 9.26
C LEU A 112 0.42 5.61 8.91
N ALA A 113 0.58 4.69 9.83
CA ALA A 113 1.40 3.49 9.66
C ALA A 113 0.48 2.27 9.67
N ARG A 114 0.66 1.38 8.71
CA ARG A 114 -0.09 0.12 8.63
C ARG A 114 0.89 -1.04 8.50
N PRO A 115 0.77 -2.11 9.30
CA PRO A 115 1.60 -3.30 9.13
C PRO A 115 1.48 -3.87 7.73
N VAL A 116 2.60 -4.24 7.12
CA VAL A 116 2.62 -4.87 5.77
C VAL A 116 1.86 -6.20 5.76
N THR A 117 1.83 -6.90 6.90
CA THR A 117 1.01 -8.10 7.13
C THR A 117 -0.49 -7.83 7.04
N GLY A 118 -0.92 -6.58 7.28
CA GLY A 118 -2.32 -6.16 7.19
C GLY A 118 -2.74 -5.65 5.80
N LEU A 119 -1.88 -5.76 4.77
CA LEU A 119 -2.19 -5.30 3.40
C LEU A 119 -2.84 -6.38 2.52
N GLY A 120 -2.91 -7.63 3.00
CA GLY A 120 -3.49 -8.77 2.28
C GLY A 120 -2.47 -9.88 2.00
N GLU A 121 -2.97 -11.11 1.90
CA GLU A 121 -2.22 -12.37 1.94
C GLU A 121 -1.02 -12.45 0.98
N VAL A 122 -1.17 -12.01 -0.28
CA VAL A 122 -0.10 -12.06 -1.29
C VAL A 122 0.84 -10.86 -1.20
N LEU A 123 0.31 -9.70 -0.81
CA LEU A 123 1.06 -8.44 -0.78
C LEU A 123 1.99 -8.35 0.42
N SER A 124 1.65 -9.03 1.52
CA SER A 124 2.47 -9.02 2.75
C SER A 124 3.92 -9.50 2.55
N TYR A 125 4.19 -10.29 1.52
CA TYR A 125 5.53 -10.80 1.23
C TYR A 125 6.26 -10.03 0.14
N THR A 126 5.54 -9.38 -0.77
CA THR A 126 6.09 -8.78 -2.00
C THR A 126 6.19 -7.27 -1.94
N VAL A 127 5.45 -6.62 -1.03
CA VAL A 127 5.45 -5.16 -0.88
C VAL A 127 6.63 -4.71 -0.02
N ALA A 128 7.47 -3.83 -0.56
CA ALA A 128 8.54 -3.18 0.21
C ALA A 128 7.97 -2.34 1.36
N ALA A 129 8.62 -2.36 2.52
CA ALA A 129 8.25 -1.51 3.65
C ALA A 129 8.76 -0.08 3.45
N ASP A 130 8.04 0.90 3.99
CA ASP A 130 8.52 2.28 4.07
C ASP A 130 9.28 2.55 5.36
N GLY A 131 9.11 1.69 6.36
CA GLY A 131 9.81 1.77 7.63
C GLY A 131 9.53 0.59 8.56
N PHE A 132 10.09 0.70 9.76
CA PHE A 132 9.96 -0.27 10.84
C PHE A 132 9.48 0.46 12.10
N LEU A 133 8.61 -0.18 12.89
CA LEU A 133 8.30 0.34 14.23
C LEU A 133 9.58 0.33 15.08
N GLU A 134 9.83 1.36 15.89
CA GLU A 134 10.99 1.38 16.80
C GLU A 134 10.76 0.60 18.09
N SER A 135 9.50 0.50 18.53
CA SER A 135 9.10 -0.29 19.68
C SER A 135 7.75 -0.97 19.41
N GLN A 136 7.47 -2.04 20.15
CA GLN A 136 6.15 -2.66 20.18
C GLN A 136 5.18 -1.92 21.13
N GLU A 137 5.68 -0.94 21.88
CA GLU A 137 4.91 -0.16 22.83
C GLU A 137 4.23 1.01 22.13
N ALA A 138 2.93 0.86 21.91
CA ALA A 138 2.13 1.96 21.40
C ALA A 138 1.67 2.87 22.54
N SER A 139 1.93 4.17 22.40
CA SER A 139 1.40 5.17 23.33
C SER A 139 -0.03 5.54 22.93
N ARG A 140 -0.98 5.47 23.88
CA ARG A 140 -2.33 6.04 23.70
C ARG A 140 -2.31 7.49 24.16
N ARG A 141 -2.40 8.45 23.24
CA ARG A 141 -2.48 9.89 23.57
C ARG A 141 -3.83 10.47 23.15
N GLY A 142 -4.58 11.02 24.11
CA GLY A 142 -5.84 11.75 23.88
C GLY A 142 -7.10 10.88 23.84
N ARG A 143 -8.24 11.46 23.41
CA ARG A 143 -9.55 10.79 23.23
C ARG A 143 -9.65 9.92 21.97
N SER A 144 -8.54 9.69 21.26
CA SER A 144 -8.49 8.91 20.02
C SER A 144 -8.09 7.47 20.35
N ASP A 145 -8.90 6.49 19.97
CA ASP A 145 -8.60 5.06 20.21
C ASP A 145 -7.39 4.54 19.42
N THR A 146 -6.95 5.26 18.39
CA THR A 146 -5.82 4.85 17.55
C THR A 146 -4.47 5.05 18.25
N PRO A 147 -3.66 3.98 18.40
CA PRO A 147 -2.33 4.06 19.00
C PRO A 147 -1.37 4.94 18.19
N VAL A 148 -0.46 5.61 18.88
CA VAL A 148 0.65 6.39 18.28
C VAL A 148 1.95 5.62 18.45
N VAL A 149 2.73 5.52 17.37
CA VAL A 149 3.99 4.78 17.30
C VAL A 149 5.10 5.62 16.66
N GLN A 150 6.34 5.27 16.99
CA GLN A 150 7.52 5.81 16.31
C GLN A 150 7.93 4.86 15.19
N VAL A 151 8.11 5.41 13.98
CA VAL A 151 8.48 4.66 12.78
C VAL A 151 9.82 5.17 12.28
N ARG A 152 10.80 4.27 12.20
CA ARG A 152 12.06 4.55 11.52
C ARG A 152 11.89 4.31 10.03
N LEU A 153 11.96 5.37 9.24
CA LEU A 153 11.79 5.34 7.80
C LEU A 153 12.97 4.65 7.12
N SER A 154 12.67 3.80 6.14
CA SER A 154 13.63 3.15 5.24
C SER A 154 13.70 3.85 3.88
N ARG A 155 12.83 4.84 3.65
CA ARG A 155 12.73 5.63 2.43
C ARG A 155 12.70 7.12 2.78
N ASP A 156 12.89 7.95 1.77
CA ASP A 156 12.81 9.40 1.91
C ASP A 156 11.39 9.84 2.34
N ARG A 157 11.31 10.74 3.32
CA ARG A 157 10.04 11.30 3.80
C ARG A 157 9.24 11.97 2.69
N GLN A 158 9.87 12.74 1.81
CA GLN A 158 9.20 13.42 0.70
C GLN A 158 8.53 12.41 -0.23
N ALA A 159 9.18 11.27 -0.50
CA ALA A 159 8.58 10.19 -1.29
C ALA A 159 7.35 9.60 -0.59
N ILE A 160 7.38 9.45 0.74
CA ILE A 160 6.22 9.00 1.54
C ILE A 160 5.08 10.02 1.48
N GLU A 161 5.38 11.32 1.51
CA GLU A 161 4.37 12.37 1.44
C GLU A 161 3.65 12.45 0.08
N GLN A 162 4.27 11.90 -0.97
CA GLN A 162 3.68 11.79 -2.31
C GLN A 162 2.94 10.45 -2.52
N GLU A 163 2.90 9.56 -1.53
CA GLU A 163 2.14 8.32 -1.67
C GLU A 163 0.62 8.56 -1.59
N ILE A 164 -0.11 7.93 -2.51
CA ILE A 164 -1.56 7.95 -2.57
C ILE A 164 -2.08 6.66 -1.93
N ALA A 165 -2.60 6.74 -0.70
CA ALA A 165 -3.33 5.63 -0.10
C ALA A 165 -4.72 5.45 -0.71
N VAL A 166 -4.99 4.24 -1.18
CA VAL A 166 -6.25 3.81 -1.78
C VAL A 166 -6.77 2.59 -1.03
N ALA A 167 -7.96 2.66 -0.43
CA ALA A 167 -8.62 1.51 0.20
C ALA A 167 -9.58 0.84 -0.79
N GLY A 168 -9.64 -0.48 -0.78
CA GLY A 168 -10.57 -1.26 -1.62
C GLY A 168 -10.02 -2.63 -1.94
N CYS A 169 -10.75 -3.43 -2.71
CA CYS A 169 -10.33 -4.80 -3.05
C CYS A 169 -10.03 -5.01 -4.55
N ASP A 170 -10.12 -3.95 -5.35
CA ASP A 170 -9.83 -4.00 -6.79
C ASP A 170 -8.31 -4.11 -7.04
N PRO A 171 -7.84 -5.19 -7.71
CA PRO A 171 -6.43 -5.36 -8.04
C PRO A 171 -5.89 -4.31 -9.03
N ALA A 172 -6.74 -3.65 -9.82
CA ALA A 172 -6.34 -2.65 -10.80
C ALA A 172 -5.66 -1.43 -10.15
N ILE A 173 -5.95 -1.15 -8.87
CA ILE A 173 -5.28 -0.10 -8.09
C ILE A 173 -3.76 -0.36 -7.99
N PHE A 174 -3.33 -1.61 -7.84
CA PHE A 174 -1.91 -1.95 -7.79
C PHE A 174 -1.24 -1.79 -9.16
N LEU A 175 -1.97 -2.09 -10.24
CA LEU A 175 -1.50 -1.86 -11.61
C LEU A 175 -1.34 -0.36 -11.89
N ALA A 176 -2.27 0.47 -11.43
CA ALA A 176 -2.16 1.93 -11.50
C ALA A 176 -0.93 2.44 -10.72
N GLY A 177 -0.69 1.90 -9.52
CA GLY A 177 0.51 2.20 -8.74
C GLY A 177 1.82 1.88 -9.47
N GLU A 178 1.90 0.70 -10.10
CA GLU A 178 3.05 0.32 -10.92
C GLU A 178 3.21 1.21 -12.15
N HIS A 179 2.10 1.59 -12.80
CA HIS A 179 2.15 2.50 -13.95
C HIS A 179 2.74 3.86 -13.57
N LEU A 180 2.32 4.43 -12.43
CA LEU A 180 2.86 5.71 -11.94
C LEU A 180 4.34 5.61 -11.63
N ARG A 181 4.76 4.55 -10.92
CA ARG A 181 6.17 4.30 -10.58
C ARG A 181 7.08 4.23 -11.81
N ARG A 182 6.62 3.62 -12.91
CA ARG A 182 7.40 3.51 -14.16
C ARG A 182 7.68 4.84 -14.83
N ARG A 183 6.85 5.87 -14.60
CA ARG A 183 7.04 7.21 -15.19
C ARG A 183 8.05 8.06 -14.42
N LYS A 184 8.81 7.46 -13.49
CA LYS A 184 9.73 8.15 -12.56
C LYS A 184 9.05 9.23 -11.72
N ASP A 185 7.72 9.17 -11.58
CA ASP A 185 7.05 9.97 -10.58
C ASP A 185 7.45 9.41 -9.20
N GLN A 186 7.81 10.29 -8.28
CA GLN A 186 8.05 9.91 -6.89
C GLN A 186 6.73 9.49 -6.21
N THR A 187 5.59 9.86 -6.81
CA THR A 187 4.24 9.42 -6.46
C THR A 187 4.05 7.92 -6.72
N SER A 188 3.58 7.20 -5.70
CA SER A 188 3.18 5.80 -5.81
C SER A 188 1.83 5.58 -5.15
N VAL A 189 1.14 4.49 -5.49
CA VAL A 189 -0.10 4.08 -4.82
C VAL A 189 0.20 3.04 -3.76
N VAL A 190 -0.44 3.18 -2.60
CA VAL A 190 -0.49 2.16 -1.54
C VAL A 190 -1.90 1.63 -1.46
N GLY A 191 -2.09 0.37 -1.84
CA GLY A 191 -3.38 -0.30 -1.70
C GLY A 191 -3.58 -0.84 -0.29
N TRP A 192 -4.68 -0.45 0.36
CA TRP A 192 -5.18 -1.08 1.57
C TRP A 192 -6.34 -2.01 1.23
N THR A 193 -6.02 -3.30 1.18
CA THR A 193 -6.99 -4.33 0.78
C THR A 193 -8.08 -4.50 1.82
N MET A 194 -9.31 -4.14 1.47
CA MET A 194 -10.50 -4.33 2.32
C MET A 194 -11.80 -4.27 1.49
N GLY A 195 -12.92 -4.74 2.06
CA GLY A 195 -14.25 -4.62 1.46
C GLY A 195 -14.73 -3.16 1.31
N SER A 196 -15.69 -2.94 0.40
CA SER A 196 -16.15 -1.60 0.00
C SER A 196 -16.69 -0.75 1.17
N THR A 197 -17.45 -1.35 2.09
CA THR A 197 -17.96 -0.64 3.27
C THR A 197 -16.82 -0.19 4.20
N ALA A 198 -15.84 -1.07 4.45
CA ALA A 198 -14.66 -0.73 5.25
C ALA A 198 -13.81 0.35 4.58
N ALA A 199 -13.66 0.29 3.25
CA ALA A 199 -12.95 1.31 2.47
C ALA A 199 -13.61 2.68 2.59
N LEU A 200 -14.95 2.75 2.51
CA LEU A 200 -15.69 3.99 2.68
C LEU A 200 -15.53 4.56 4.10
N GLN A 201 -15.59 3.70 5.12
CA GLN A 201 -15.38 4.12 6.51
C GLN A 201 -13.95 4.62 6.74
N ALA A 202 -12.94 3.97 6.15
CA ALA A 202 -11.55 4.43 6.21
C ALA A 202 -11.39 5.82 5.58
N LEU A 203 -12.07 6.09 4.47
CA LEU A 203 -12.11 7.42 3.84
C LEU A 203 -12.76 8.45 4.77
N GLN A 204 -13.89 8.11 5.39
CA GLN A 204 -14.58 9.01 6.34
C GLN A 204 -13.76 9.32 7.60
N ARG A 205 -12.92 8.37 8.06
CA ARG A 205 -11.98 8.58 9.17
C ARG A 205 -10.74 9.38 8.76
N GLY A 206 -10.60 9.71 7.46
CA GLY A 206 -9.44 10.41 6.92
C GLY A 206 -8.19 9.55 6.94
N GLU A 207 -8.35 8.23 6.80
CA GLU A 207 -7.25 7.27 6.79
C GLU A 207 -6.70 7.10 5.38
N VAL A 208 -7.54 7.15 4.33
CA VAL A 208 -7.10 7.09 2.93
C VAL A 208 -7.39 8.37 2.17
N HIS A 209 -6.72 8.55 1.03
CA HIS A 209 -7.08 9.57 0.05
C HIS A 209 -8.26 9.14 -0.82
N VAL A 210 -8.32 7.85 -1.18
CA VAL A 210 -9.32 7.30 -2.12
C VAL A 210 -9.91 6.01 -1.57
N ALA A 211 -11.21 5.81 -1.76
CA ALA A 211 -11.87 4.52 -1.53
C ALA A 211 -12.47 3.99 -2.83
N GLY A 212 -12.04 2.79 -3.22
CA GLY A 212 -12.68 1.98 -4.26
C GLY A 212 -13.89 1.25 -3.69
N ILE A 213 -15.04 1.46 -4.30
CA ILE A 213 -16.31 0.85 -3.90
C ILE A 213 -17.04 0.26 -5.11
N HIS A 214 -17.80 -0.79 -4.86
CA HIS A 214 -18.65 -1.45 -5.84
C HIS A 214 -19.87 -1.99 -5.08
N LEU A 215 -20.65 -1.05 -4.54
CA LEU A 215 -21.85 -1.31 -3.77
C LEU A 215 -23.06 -1.17 -4.67
N THR A 216 -24.04 -2.06 -4.52
CA THR A 216 -25.31 -1.97 -5.24
C THR A 216 -26.41 -1.63 -4.26
N ASP A 217 -27.28 -0.70 -4.62
CA ASP A 217 -28.44 -0.37 -3.82
C ASP A 217 -29.59 -1.37 -4.05
N ASP A 218 -30.08 -1.97 -2.97
CA ASP A 218 -31.15 -2.98 -3.05
C ASP A 218 -32.47 -2.41 -3.58
N SER A 219 -32.80 -1.15 -3.27
CA SER A 219 -34.09 -0.55 -3.62
C SER A 219 -34.17 -0.04 -5.05
N THR A 220 -33.07 0.52 -5.57
CA THR A 220 -33.02 1.17 -6.88
C THR A 220 -32.26 0.34 -7.92
N GLY A 221 -31.43 -0.61 -7.50
CA GLY A 221 -30.49 -1.32 -8.37
C GLY A 221 -29.32 -0.46 -8.86
N GLU A 222 -29.27 0.82 -8.49
CA GLU A 222 -28.21 1.75 -8.91
C GLU A 222 -26.92 1.47 -8.11
N SER A 223 -25.78 1.48 -8.80
CA SER A 223 -24.48 1.29 -8.16
C SER A 223 -24.00 2.56 -7.46
N ASN A 224 -23.46 2.38 -6.25
CA ASN A 224 -22.71 3.35 -5.45
C ASN A 224 -23.48 4.60 -5.00
N LEU A 225 -24.06 5.39 -5.91
CA LEU A 225 -24.58 6.73 -5.64
C LEU A 225 -25.68 6.76 -4.55
N PRO A 226 -26.70 5.89 -4.54
CA PRO A 226 -27.68 5.88 -3.46
C PRO A 226 -27.05 5.55 -2.10
N PHE A 227 -26.12 4.60 -2.08
CA PHE A 227 -25.40 4.23 -0.86
C PHE A 227 -24.55 5.40 -0.36
N LEU A 228 -23.82 6.07 -1.25
CA LEU A 228 -23.01 7.23 -0.92
C LEU A 228 -23.86 8.39 -0.38
N ARG A 229 -25.01 8.71 -1.02
CA ARG A 229 -25.92 9.77 -0.56
C ARG A 229 -26.45 9.52 0.85
N ARG A 230 -26.65 8.26 1.25
CA ARG A 230 -27.11 7.89 2.61
C ARG A 230 -26.01 7.97 3.66
N HIS A 231 -24.76 7.67 3.30
CA HIS A 231 -23.66 7.50 4.27
C HIS A 231 -22.68 8.67 4.30
N LEU A 232 -22.55 9.44 3.21
CA LEU A 232 -21.67 10.60 3.13
C LEU A 232 -22.47 11.90 3.31
N LYS A 233 -22.02 12.76 4.22
CA LYS A 233 -22.50 14.15 4.28
C LYS A 233 -21.92 14.92 3.08
N ALA A 234 -22.79 15.61 2.35
CA ALA A 234 -22.66 15.96 0.93
C ALA A 234 -21.64 17.08 0.56
N SER A 235 -20.43 17.14 1.12
CA SER A 235 -19.57 18.30 0.86
C SER A 235 -18.04 18.09 0.80
N ALA A 236 -17.53 16.86 0.65
CA ALA A 236 -16.07 16.68 0.61
C ALA A 236 -15.53 15.57 -0.33
N TYR A 237 -16.36 14.96 -1.19
CA TYR A 237 -15.92 13.83 -2.01
C TYR A 237 -16.30 14.00 -3.48
N GLU A 238 -15.36 13.64 -4.35
CA GLU A 238 -15.59 13.47 -5.77
C GLU A 238 -15.77 11.97 -6.07
N VAL A 239 -16.76 11.65 -6.89
CA VAL A 239 -17.07 10.26 -7.27
C VAL A 239 -16.67 10.09 -8.73
N ILE A 240 -15.71 9.20 -8.98
CA ILE A 240 -15.20 8.91 -10.32
C ILE A 240 -15.51 7.45 -10.64
N THR A 241 -16.26 7.21 -11.72
CA THR A 241 -16.45 5.86 -12.24
C THR A 241 -15.17 5.40 -12.91
N PHE A 242 -14.47 4.46 -12.28
CA PHE A 242 -13.22 3.91 -12.80
C PHE A 242 -13.46 2.80 -13.84
N ALA A 243 -14.29 1.82 -13.50
CA ALA A 243 -14.59 0.68 -14.35
C ALA A 243 -15.98 0.10 -14.03
N THR A 244 -16.50 -0.68 -14.97
CA THR A 244 -17.60 -1.62 -14.74
C THR A 244 -17.06 -3.03 -14.88
N TRP A 245 -17.54 -3.97 -14.06
CA TRP A 245 -17.17 -5.37 -14.17
C TRP A 245 -18.38 -6.26 -13.94
N GLU A 246 -18.27 -7.49 -14.39
CA GLU A 246 -19.23 -8.56 -14.10
C GLU A 246 -18.76 -9.34 -12.88
N GLU A 247 -19.68 -9.59 -11.95
CA GLU A 247 -19.43 -10.44 -10.79
C GLU A 247 -20.24 -11.74 -10.92
N GLY A 248 -19.59 -12.86 -10.62
CA GLY A 248 -20.16 -14.19 -10.79
C GLY A 248 -19.72 -15.18 -9.72
N LEU A 249 -20.24 -16.40 -9.82
CA LEU A 249 -19.91 -17.50 -8.90
C LEU A 249 -18.61 -18.17 -9.34
N VAL A 250 -17.66 -18.28 -8.41
CA VAL A 250 -16.46 -19.10 -8.62
C VAL A 250 -16.79 -20.54 -8.23
N VAL A 251 -16.57 -21.47 -9.16
CA VAL A 251 -16.81 -22.90 -8.97
C VAL A 251 -15.55 -23.70 -9.30
N ARG A 252 -15.49 -24.95 -8.85
CA ARG A 252 -14.41 -25.86 -9.23
C ARG A 252 -14.35 -26.07 -10.75
N PRO A 253 -13.15 -26.34 -11.30
CA PRO A 253 -13.00 -26.71 -12.71
C PRO A 253 -14.00 -27.78 -13.14
N GLY A 254 -14.64 -27.57 -14.28
CA GLY A 254 -15.68 -28.47 -14.81
C GLY A 254 -17.07 -28.31 -14.18
N ASN A 255 -17.25 -27.43 -13.19
CA ASN A 255 -18.52 -27.18 -12.50
C ASN A 255 -19.27 -28.48 -12.12
N PRO A 256 -18.67 -29.35 -11.27
CA PRO A 256 -19.17 -30.71 -11.03
C PRO A 256 -20.58 -30.74 -10.44
N LYS A 257 -20.98 -29.68 -9.72
CA LYS A 257 -22.33 -29.56 -9.13
C LYS A 257 -23.31 -28.83 -10.04
N GLN A 258 -22.92 -28.45 -11.26
CA GLN A 258 -23.76 -27.74 -12.24
C GLN A 258 -24.38 -26.44 -11.69
N ILE A 259 -23.64 -25.68 -10.88
CA ILE A 259 -24.10 -24.42 -10.30
C ILE A 259 -24.18 -23.37 -11.41
N ARG A 260 -25.36 -22.79 -11.65
CA ARG A 260 -25.59 -21.75 -12.66
C ARG A 260 -26.26 -20.49 -12.09
N SER A 261 -26.84 -20.58 -10.91
CA SER A 261 -27.56 -19.50 -10.26
C SER A 261 -27.38 -19.53 -8.75
N VAL A 262 -27.80 -18.47 -8.07
CA VAL A 262 -27.82 -18.40 -6.60
C VAL A 262 -28.81 -19.39 -5.98
N ALA A 263 -29.85 -19.80 -6.71
CA ALA A 263 -30.80 -20.82 -6.24
C ALA A 263 -30.15 -22.20 -6.11
N ASP A 264 -29.07 -22.47 -6.86
CA ASP A 264 -28.35 -23.73 -6.74
C ASP A 264 -27.54 -23.83 -5.43
N LEU A 265 -27.35 -22.71 -4.72
CA LEU A 265 -26.53 -22.63 -3.50
C LEU A 265 -27.24 -23.14 -2.25
N VAL A 266 -28.57 -23.27 -2.28
CA VAL A 266 -29.35 -23.81 -1.15
C VAL A 266 -29.44 -25.34 -1.16
N ARG A 267 -28.89 -26.02 -2.17
CA ARG A 267 -28.87 -27.48 -2.22
C ARG A 267 -27.93 -28.05 -1.15
N ASP A 268 -28.31 -29.18 -0.56
CA ASP A 268 -27.57 -29.82 0.55
C ASP A 268 -26.16 -30.28 0.16
N ASP A 269 -25.94 -30.55 -1.13
CA ASP A 269 -24.66 -30.98 -1.69
C ASP A 269 -23.73 -29.80 -2.02
N VAL A 270 -24.20 -28.55 -1.98
CA VAL A 270 -23.40 -27.35 -2.22
C VAL A 270 -22.88 -26.78 -0.89
N THR A 271 -21.68 -26.20 -0.92
CA THR A 271 -21.12 -25.50 0.24
C THR A 271 -20.47 -24.23 -0.25
N VAL A 272 -20.74 -23.12 0.43
CA VAL A 272 -20.23 -21.81 0.07
C VAL A 272 -19.08 -21.43 1.00
N ILE A 273 -18.13 -20.68 0.46
CA ILE A 273 -17.17 -19.86 1.21
C ILE A 273 -17.39 -18.42 0.78
N ASN A 274 -17.58 -17.53 1.74
CA ASN A 274 -17.98 -16.15 1.52
C ASN A 274 -16.82 -15.17 1.75
N ARG A 275 -17.03 -13.92 1.37
CA ARG A 275 -16.21 -12.79 1.84
C ARG A 275 -16.71 -12.27 3.18
N GLU A 276 -15.92 -11.42 3.81
CA GLU A 276 -16.29 -10.76 5.06
C GLU A 276 -17.61 -9.97 4.92
N GLU A 277 -18.29 -9.76 6.05
CA GLU A 277 -19.46 -8.90 6.10
C GLU A 277 -19.13 -7.48 5.59
N GLY A 278 -20.02 -6.91 4.78
CA GLY A 278 -19.82 -5.60 4.15
C GLY A 278 -18.94 -5.61 2.88
N ALA A 279 -18.43 -6.76 2.45
CA ALA A 279 -17.85 -6.90 1.10
C ALA A 279 -18.94 -6.76 0.03
N GLY A 280 -18.66 -6.00 -1.05
CA GLY A 280 -19.61 -5.81 -2.15
C GLY A 280 -20.10 -7.13 -2.75
N ALA A 281 -19.21 -8.11 -2.88
CA ALA A 281 -19.52 -9.46 -3.33
C ALA A 281 -20.59 -10.17 -2.50
N ARG A 282 -20.48 -10.07 -1.18
CA ARG A 282 -21.43 -10.68 -0.25
C ARG A 282 -22.76 -9.95 -0.27
N LEU A 283 -22.75 -8.62 -0.32
CA LEU A 283 -23.97 -7.82 -0.45
C LEU A 283 -24.72 -8.15 -1.75
N LEU A 284 -24.00 -8.32 -2.86
CA LEU A 284 -24.60 -8.75 -4.13
C LEU A 284 -25.19 -10.16 -4.02
N LEU A 285 -24.46 -11.10 -3.42
CA LEU A 285 -24.98 -12.46 -3.17
C LEU A 285 -26.28 -12.41 -2.36
N ASP A 286 -26.32 -11.61 -1.31
CA ASP A 286 -27.49 -11.48 -0.44
C ASP A 286 -28.68 -10.89 -1.17
N GLN A 287 -28.45 -9.87 -1.99
CA GLN A 287 -29.47 -9.28 -2.86
C GLN A 287 -30.04 -10.32 -3.83
N ARG A 288 -29.17 -11.13 -4.45
CA ARG A 288 -29.57 -12.17 -5.41
C ARG A 288 -30.31 -13.33 -4.73
N LEU A 289 -29.88 -13.75 -3.55
CA LEU A 289 -30.59 -14.75 -2.74
C LEU A 289 -31.99 -14.27 -2.37
N ARG A 290 -32.11 -13.02 -1.86
CA ARG A 290 -33.41 -12.41 -1.53
C ARG A 290 -34.33 -12.34 -2.75
N ALA A 291 -33.81 -11.90 -3.90
CA ALA A 291 -34.57 -11.85 -5.15
C ALA A 291 -35.07 -13.24 -5.61
N ALA A 292 -34.36 -14.31 -5.25
CA ALA A 292 -34.76 -15.69 -5.49
C ALA A 292 -35.63 -16.31 -4.36
N GLY A 293 -35.96 -15.54 -3.32
CA GLY A 293 -36.79 -16.01 -2.20
C GLY A 293 -36.02 -16.76 -1.09
N PHE A 294 -34.70 -16.63 -1.05
CA PHE A 294 -33.84 -17.31 -0.09
C PHE A 294 -33.13 -16.34 0.87
N VAL A 295 -32.65 -16.87 1.99
CA VAL A 295 -31.82 -16.16 2.97
C VAL A 295 -30.50 -16.89 3.21
N GLY A 296 -29.47 -16.17 3.65
CA GLY A 296 -28.13 -16.73 3.85
C GLY A 296 -28.08 -17.92 4.82
N SER A 297 -28.96 -17.98 5.82
CA SER A 297 -29.04 -19.10 6.77
C SER A 297 -29.46 -20.44 6.14
N GLN A 298 -30.04 -20.42 4.93
CA GLN A 298 -30.37 -21.62 4.16
C GLN A 298 -29.20 -22.13 3.32
N VAL A 299 -28.10 -21.36 3.22
CA VAL A 299 -26.93 -21.72 2.42
C VAL A 299 -25.87 -22.35 3.32
N LYS A 300 -25.52 -23.61 3.02
CA LYS A 300 -24.51 -24.34 3.79
C LYS A 300 -23.14 -23.66 3.69
N GLY A 301 -22.56 -23.33 4.84
CA GLY A 301 -21.25 -22.67 4.92
C GLY A 301 -21.29 -21.16 4.70
N TYR A 302 -22.47 -20.53 4.64
CA TYR A 302 -22.62 -19.09 4.39
C TYR A 302 -21.79 -18.20 5.35
N ASP A 303 -21.68 -18.58 6.62
CA ASP A 303 -20.89 -17.85 7.62
C ASP A 303 -19.39 -18.14 7.58
N ARG A 304 -18.95 -19.10 6.76
CA ARG A 304 -17.53 -19.35 6.54
C ARG A 304 -16.97 -18.24 5.66
N THR A 305 -16.01 -17.50 6.18
CA THR A 305 -15.41 -16.37 5.47
C THR A 305 -13.97 -16.65 5.08
N ALA A 306 -13.54 -16.01 4.00
CA ALA A 306 -12.17 -15.99 3.53
C ALA A 306 -11.65 -14.55 3.44
N ALA A 307 -10.38 -14.37 3.76
CA ALA A 307 -9.75 -13.05 3.92
C ALA A 307 -9.47 -12.31 2.60
N SER A 308 -9.57 -12.97 1.44
CA SER A 308 -9.29 -12.37 0.14
C SER A 308 -10.00 -13.11 -1.00
N HIS A 309 -10.11 -12.48 -2.18
CA HIS A 309 -10.62 -13.15 -3.39
C HIS A 309 -9.77 -14.36 -3.81
N LEU A 310 -8.44 -14.27 -3.64
CA LEU A 310 -7.54 -15.40 -3.92
C LEU A 310 -7.72 -16.53 -2.91
N HIS A 311 -7.94 -16.21 -1.63
CA HIS A 311 -8.25 -17.21 -0.61
C HIS A 311 -9.56 -17.93 -0.90
N VAL A 312 -10.61 -17.20 -1.34
CA VAL A 312 -11.86 -17.80 -1.84
C VAL A 312 -11.57 -18.78 -2.98
N ALA A 313 -10.86 -18.33 -4.03
CA ALA A 313 -10.55 -19.16 -5.19
C ALA A 313 -9.74 -20.41 -4.81
N ARG A 314 -8.77 -20.27 -3.90
CA ARG A 314 -7.97 -21.38 -3.38
C ARG A 314 -8.83 -22.41 -2.65
N LEU A 315 -9.70 -21.98 -1.73
CA LEU A 315 -10.56 -22.89 -0.96
C LEU A 315 -11.54 -23.64 -1.86
N VAL A 316 -12.08 -22.99 -2.89
CA VAL A 316 -12.90 -23.64 -3.92
C VAL A 316 -12.07 -24.67 -4.68
N SER A 317 -10.88 -24.29 -5.15
CA SER A 317 -9.98 -25.20 -5.89
C SER A 317 -9.57 -26.42 -5.07
N GLU A 318 -9.36 -26.27 -3.76
CA GLU A 318 -9.03 -27.36 -2.82
C GLU A 318 -10.25 -28.23 -2.45
N GLY A 319 -11.46 -27.90 -2.94
CA GLY A 319 -12.69 -28.63 -2.62
C GLY A 319 -13.18 -28.43 -1.18
N ARG A 320 -12.74 -27.35 -0.52
CA ARG A 320 -13.19 -26.97 0.83
C ARG A 320 -14.51 -26.19 0.83
N ALA A 321 -15.00 -25.83 -0.35
CA ALA A 321 -16.33 -25.30 -0.67
C ALA A 321 -16.77 -25.84 -2.05
#